data_AF-A0A2R4FML7-F1
#
_entry.id   AF-A0A2R4FML7-F1
#
_cell.length_a   1.000
_cell.length_b   1.000
_cell.length_c   1.000
_cell.angle_alpha   90.00
_cell.angle_beta   90.00
_cell.angle_gamma   90.00
#
_symmetry.space_group_name_H-M   'P 1'
#
loop_
_entity.id
_entity.type
_entity.pdbx_description
1 polymer ?
#
loop_
_entity_poly.entity_id
_entity_poly.type
_entity_poly.pdbx_seq_one_letter_code
_entity_poly.pdbx_strand_id
1 'polypeptide(L)'
;MVGPWARWERHVARRRARERGTDGQHVPTETYACRECEHDWPCAPARLSLLIGFDGDRVGLMMYLAAHLARALEALPDRHPALVVGQIIYWVPRRR
;
A
#
# COMPACT_ATOMS: atom_id res chain seq x y z
N MET A 1 -5.11 -27.22 18.25
CA MET A 1 -5.52 -25.85 18.63
C MET A 1 -4.36 -24.90 18.34
N VAL A 2 -4.43 -24.12 17.26
CA VAL A 2 -3.30 -23.23 16.97
C VAL A 2 -3.34 -22.02 17.89
N GLY A 3 -2.26 -21.78 18.64
CA GLY A 3 -2.15 -20.69 19.59
C GLY A 3 -2.28 -19.30 18.93
N PRO A 4 -2.62 -18.26 19.70
CA PRO A 4 -2.75 -16.88 19.22
C PRO A 4 -1.53 -16.40 18.42
N TRP A 5 -0.33 -16.80 18.83
CA TRP A 5 0.94 -16.42 18.20
C TRP A 5 1.12 -17.00 16.79
N ALA A 6 0.82 -18.29 16.59
CA ALA A 6 0.92 -18.92 15.28
C ALA A 6 -0.16 -18.43 14.28
N ARG A 7 -1.28 -17.86 14.77
CA ARG A 7 -2.22 -17.10 13.91
C ARG A 7 -1.63 -15.77 13.47
N TRP A 8 -0.94 -15.06 14.36
CA TRP A 8 -0.22 -13.83 14.07
C TRP A 8 0.93 -14.04 13.07
N GLU A 9 1.77 -15.06 13.27
CA GLU A 9 2.86 -15.39 12.33
C GLU A 9 2.33 -15.71 10.93
N ARG A 10 1.23 -16.46 10.82
CA ARG A 10 0.58 -16.70 9.52
C ARG A 10 -0.04 -15.45 8.92
N HIS A 11 -0.46 -14.48 9.74
CA HIS A 11 -0.91 -13.19 9.25
C HIS A 11 0.28 -12.38 8.69
N VAL A 12 1.39 -12.30 9.42
CA VAL A 12 2.63 -11.61 9.00
C VAL A 12 3.26 -12.27 7.77
N ALA A 13 3.33 -13.59 7.72
CA ALA A 13 3.89 -14.34 6.58
C ALA A 13 3.06 -14.13 5.30
N ARG A 14 1.72 -14.12 5.43
CA ARG A 14 0.82 -13.79 4.32
C ARG A 14 0.98 -12.33 3.88
N ARG A 15 1.08 -11.39 4.82
CA ARG A 15 1.37 -9.98 4.52
C ARG A 15 2.68 -9.83 3.73
N ARG A 16 3.77 -10.44 4.20
CA ARG A 16 5.08 -10.42 3.53
C ARG A 16 5.06 -11.08 2.14
N ALA A 17 4.29 -12.16 1.96
CA ALA A 17 4.16 -12.81 0.65
C ALA A 17 3.38 -11.93 -0.35
N ARG A 18 2.34 -11.23 0.11
CA ARG A 18 1.58 -10.27 -0.70
C ARG A 18 2.42 -9.04 -1.06
N GLU A 19 3.19 -8.50 -0.11
CA GLU A 19 4.15 -7.42 -0.36
C GLU A 19 5.18 -7.84 -1.43
N ARG A 20 5.70 -9.07 -1.37
CA ARG A 20 6.58 -9.60 -2.43
C ARG A 20 5.90 -9.77 -3.79
N GLY A 21 4.61 -10.08 -3.80
CA GLY A 21 3.81 -10.13 -5.04
C GLY A 21 3.56 -8.75 -5.66
N THR A 22 3.77 -7.67 -4.90
CA THR A 22 3.65 -6.28 -5.36
C THR A 22 4.98 -5.68 -5.82
N ASP A 23 6.07 -6.47 -5.82
CA ASP A 23 7.45 -6.07 -6.17
C ASP A 23 7.67 -5.72 -7.66
N GLY A 24 6.61 -5.51 -8.43
CA GLY A 24 6.72 -4.95 -9.78
C GLY A 24 7.13 -3.49 -9.72
N GLN A 25 8.43 -3.22 -9.52
CA GLN A 25 9.27 -2.03 -9.82
C GLN A 25 8.80 -0.63 -9.33
N HIS A 26 7.49 -0.39 -9.24
CA HIS A 26 6.83 0.86 -8.92
C HIS A 26 6.63 1.05 -7.41
N VAL A 27 7.73 1.13 -6.67
CA VAL A 27 7.75 1.40 -5.23
C VAL A 27 7.93 2.90 -4.94
N PRO A 28 7.48 3.41 -3.78
CA PRO A 28 7.71 4.81 -3.40
C PRO A 28 9.16 5.07 -3.02
N THR A 29 9.65 6.28 -3.28
CA THR A 29 10.87 6.86 -2.72
C THR A 29 10.59 7.51 -1.36
N GLU A 30 11.62 8.05 -0.70
CA GLU A 30 11.46 8.83 0.54
C GLU A 30 10.58 10.08 0.33
N THR A 31 10.54 10.63 -0.89
CA THR A 31 9.67 11.77 -1.27
C THR A 31 8.31 11.31 -1.82
N TYR A 32 7.97 10.03 -1.71
CA TYR A 32 6.71 9.47 -2.20
C TYR A 32 6.47 9.61 -3.71
N ALA A 33 7.53 9.80 -4.49
CA ALA A 33 7.52 9.58 -5.93
C ALA A 33 7.70 8.09 -6.25
N CYS A 34 7.19 7.64 -7.37
CA CYS A 34 7.42 6.29 -7.86
C CYS A 34 8.86 6.18 -8.38
N ARG A 35 9.61 5.17 -7.92
CA ARG A 35 11.00 4.96 -8.34
C ARG A 35 11.18 4.76 -9.85
N GLU A 36 10.21 4.13 -10.51
CA GLU A 36 10.30 3.79 -11.93
C GLU A 36 9.63 4.83 -12.84
N CYS A 37 8.51 5.42 -12.40
CA CYS A 37 7.77 6.39 -13.21
C CYS A 37 8.10 7.84 -12.91
N GLU A 38 8.73 8.14 -11.77
CA GLU A 38 8.96 9.50 -11.26
C GLU A 38 7.68 10.31 -10.96
N HIS A 39 6.50 9.71 -11.11
CA HIS A 39 5.20 10.29 -10.77
C HIS A 39 4.82 10.00 -9.32
N ASP A 40 3.87 10.76 -8.77
CA ASP A 40 3.29 10.51 -7.45
C ASP A 40 2.88 9.04 -7.25
N TRP A 41 3.45 8.40 -6.23
CA TRP A 41 3.08 7.04 -5.86
C TRP A 41 1.78 7.06 -5.03
N PRO A 42 0.78 6.21 -5.33
CA PRO A 42 0.82 5.09 -6.25
C PRO A 42 0.48 5.52 -7.68
N CYS A 43 1.39 5.25 -8.62
CA CYS A 43 1.15 5.41 -10.05
C CYS A 43 0.21 4.31 -10.58
N ALA A 44 -0.32 4.46 -11.79
CA ALA A 44 -1.28 3.49 -12.34
C ALA A 44 -0.77 2.02 -12.35
N PRO A 45 0.49 1.74 -12.74
CA PRO A 45 1.07 0.39 -12.61
C PRO A 45 1.14 -0.11 -11.17
N ALA A 46 1.57 0.74 -10.22
CA ALA A 46 1.60 0.38 -8.80
C ALA A 46 0.21 0.02 -8.27
N ARG A 47 -0.83 0.80 -8.65
CA ARG A 47 -2.21 0.51 -8.26
C ARG A 47 -2.66 -0.85 -8.76
N LEU A 48 -2.36 -1.19 -10.01
CA LEU A 48 -2.70 -2.50 -10.59
C LEU A 48 -1.96 -3.64 -9.87
N SER A 49 -0.64 -3.50 -9.68
CA SER A 49 0.17 -4.48 -8.95
C SER A 49 -0.34 -4.70 -7.53
N LEU A 50 -0.72 -3.64 -6.82
CA LEU A 50 -1.32 -3.71 -5.48
C LEU A 50 -2.66 -4.45 -5.49
N LEU A 51 -3.53 -4.20 -6.47
CA LEU A 51 -4.81 -4.91 -6.58
C LEU A 51 -4.61 -6.40 -6.85
N ILE A 52 -3.67 -6.75 -7.74
CA ILE A 52 -3.34 -8.14 -8.06
C ILE A 52 -2.69 -8.83 -6.85
N GLY A 53 -1.68 -8.22 -6.23
CA GLY A 53 -0.91 -8.81 -5.13
C GLY A 53 -1.74 -9.01 -3.85
N PHE A 54 -2.75 -8.17 -3.62
CA PHE A 54 -3.70 -8.37 -2.52
C PHE A 54 -4.88 -9.26 -2.89
N ASP A 55 -5.12 -9.58 -4.16
CA ASP A 55 -6.10 -10.59 -4.62
C ASP A 55 -7.45 -10.52 -3.88
N GLY A 56 -8.07 -9.33 -3.89
CA GLY A 56 -9.35 -9.10 -3.21
C GLY A 56 -9.30 -8.97 -1.68
N ASP A 57 -8.14 -9.15 -1.03
CA ASP A 57 -7.91 -8.85 0.39
C ASP A 57 -7.86 -7.34 0.63
N ARG A 58 -9.04 -6.73 0.57
CA ARG A 58 -9.22 -5.29 0.72
C ARG A 58 -8.75 -4.79 2.09
N VAL A 59 -8.95 -5.57 3.15
CA VAL A 59 -8.52 -5.14 4.50
C VAL A 59 -7.00 -5.11 4.58
N GLY A 60 -6.33 -6.15 4.06
CA GLY A 60 -4.87 -6.17 3.93
C GLY A 60 -4.36 -4.98 3.11
N LEU A 61 -4.96 -4.71 1.95
CA LEU A 61 -4.57 -3.60 1.09
C LEU A 61 -4.73 -2.25 1.79
N MET A 62 -5.86 -2.02 2.45
CA MET A 62 -6.12 -0.78 3.19
C MET A 62 -5.14 -0.60 4.35
N MET A 63 -4.79 -1.66 5.08
CA MET A 63 -3.80 -1.58 6.16
C MET A 63 -2.39 -1.27 5.64
N TYR A 64 -2.02 -1.86 4.50
CA TYR A 64 -0.75 -1.56 3.83
C TYR A 64 -0.69 -0.09 3.36
N LEU A 65 -1.77 0.41 2.75
CA LEU A 65 -1.87 1.80 2.31
C LEU A 65 -1.96 2.79 3.47
N ALA A 66 -2.58 2.42 4.59
CA ALA A 66 -2.61 3.27 5.78
C ALA A 66 -1.21 3.49 6.37
N ALA A 67 -0.37 2.45 6.40
CA ALA A 67 1.03 2.59 6.80
C ALA A 67 1.81 3.52 5.85
N HIS A 68 1.52 3.45 4.55
CA HIS A 68 2.09 4.39 3.57
C HIS A 68 1.54 5.80 3.73
N LEU A 69 0.26 5.97 4.05
CA LEU A 69 -0.32 7.30 4.28
C LEU A 69 0.38 8.00 5.44
N ALA A 70 0.64 7.29 6.55
CA ALA A 70 1.33 7.87 7.71
C ALA A 70 2.71 8.45 7.32
N ARG A 71 3.55 7.67 6.64
CA ARG A 71 4.88 8.18 6.23
C ARG A 71 4.77 9.21 5.09
N ALA A 72 3.74 9.16 4.25
CA ALA A 72 3.52 10.17 3.20
C ALA A 72 3.19 11.55 3.78
N LEU A 73 2.39 11.59 4.85
CA LEU A 73 2.07 12.82 5.55
C LEU A 73 3.30 13.44 6.22
N GLU A 74 4.26 12.63 6.66
CA GLU A 74 5.55 13.09 7.18
C GLU A 74 6.49 13.56 6.05
N ALA A 75 6.53 12.83 4.94
CA ALA A 75 7.43 13.10 3.81
C ALA A 75 6.99 14.29 2.95
N LEU A 76 5.71 14.67 2.97
CA LEU A 76 5.13 15.73 2.16
C LEU A 76 4.51 16.84 3.03
N PRO A 77 5.31 17.54 3.86
CA PRO A 77 4.79 18.50 4.83
C PRO A 77 4.08 19.70 4.18
N ASP A 78 4.49 20.08 2.96
CA ASP A 78 3.94 21.22 2.23
C ASP A 78 2.66 20.88 1.44
N ARG A 79 2.29 19.59 1.35
CA ARG A 79 1.11 19.15 0.62
C ARG A 79 -0.09 19.06 1.57
N HIS A 80 -1.22 19.64 1.18
CA HIS A 80 -2.42 19.58 1.99
C HIS A 80 -2.83 18.12 2.30
N PRO A 81 -3.08 17.73 3.57
CA PRO A 81 -3.30 16.33 3.95
C PRO A 81 -4.40 15.61 3.17
N ALA A 82 -5.48 16.33 2.82
CA ALA A 82 -6.57 15.75 2.00
C ALA A 82 -6.10 15.28 0.61
N LEU A 83 -5.11 15.95 0.02
CA LEU A 83 -4.55 15.54 -1.28
C LEU A 83 -3.71 14.27 -1.13
N VAL A 84 -2.94 14.15 -0.05
CA VAL A 84 -2.16 12.95 0.26
C VAL A 84 -3.09 11.75 0.49
N VAL A 85 -4.18 11.94 1.26
CA VAL A 85 -5.21 10.89 1.45
C VAL A 85 -5.85 10.48 0.12
N GLY A 86 -6.19 11.46 -0.74
CA GLY A 86 -6.75 11.21 -2.06
C GLY A 86 -5.82 10.39 -2.95
N GLN A 87 -4.54 10.74 -2.98
CA GLN A 87 -3.49 10.04 -3.71
C GLN A 87 -3.31 8.59 -3.22
N ILE A 88 -3.21 8.39 -1.90
CA ILE A 88 -2.85 7.08 -1.33
C ILE A 88 -4.05 6.13 -1.25
N ILE A 89 -5.25 6.61 -0.92
CA ILE A 89 -6.38 5.75 -0.53
C ILE A 89 -7.56 5.79 -1.50
N TYR A 90 -7.91 6.95 -2.07
CA TYR A 90 -9.24 7.11 -2.69
C TYR A 90 -9.43 6.35 -4.02
N TRP A 91 -8.35 5.91 -4.65
CA TRP A 91 -8.42 5.08 -5.84
C TRP A 91 -8.85 3.63 -5.56
N VAL A 92 -8.78 3.17 -4.30
CA VAL A 92 -9.13 1.78 -3.94
C VAL A 92 -10.62 1.53 -4.20
N PRO A 93 -10.98 0.50 -4.99
CA PRO A 93 -12.38 0.19 -5.27
C PRO A 93 -13.21 0.04 -3.99
N ARG A 94 -14.36 0.73 -3.95
CA ARG A 94 -15.37 0.53 -2.91
C ARG A 94 -16.15 -0.73 -3.27
N ARG A 95 -16.44 -1.59 -2.28
CA ARG A 95 -17.36 -2.70 -2.51
C ARG A 95 -18.72 -2.12 -2.92
N ARG A 96 -19.30 -2.64 -4.00
CA ARG A 96 -20.72 -2.45 -4.29
C ARG A 96 -21.55 -3.36 -3.40
#